data_AF-A0A529ZU19-F1
#
_entry.id   AF-A0A529ZU19-F1
#
_cell.length_a   1.000
_cell.length_b   1.000
_cell.length_c   1.000
_cell.angle_alpha   90.00
_cell.angle_beta   90.00
_cell.angle_gamma   90.00
#
_symmetry.space_group_name_H-M   'P 1'
#
loop_
_entity.id
_entity.type
_entity.pdbx_description
1 polymer ?
#
loop_
_entity_poly.entity_id
_entity_poly.type
_entity_poly.pdbx_seq_one_letter_code
_entity_poly.pdbx_strand_id
1 'polypeptide(L)'
;MNGRLSNATIAKLPAEVLVPRYARNSVTPGIVHLGVGAFHRAHQAAYVDACLADGESGWGIVGVSLRSPDTRDALEPQDGLYT
;
A
#
# COMPACT_ATOMS: atom_id res chain seq x y z
N MET A 1 18.97 -2.56 -13.90
CA MET A 1 18.57 -1.60 -12.86
C MET A 1 17.42 -2.22 -12.09
N ASN A 2 17.69 -2.80 -10.91
CA ASN A 2 16.63 -3.30 -10.03
C ASN A 2 15.91 -2.07 -9.46
N GLY A 3 14.87 -1.62 -10.16
CA GLY A 3 14.06 -0.50 -9.72
C GLY A 3 13.31 -0.87 -8.44
N ARG A 4 13.15 0.10 -7.51
CA ARG A 4 12.26 -0.07 -6.35
C ARG A 4 10.84 -0.37 -6.84
N LEU A 5 10.08 -1.11 -6.03
CA LEU A 5 8.64 -1.30 -6.27
C LEU A 5 7.95 0.07 -6.26
N SER A 6 7.19 0.39 -7.29
CA SER A 6 6.40 1.62 -7.43
C SER A 6 5.35 1.42 -8.52
N ASN A 7 4.45 2.39 -8.72
CA ASN A 7 3.49 2.36 -9.82
C ASN A 7 4.19 2.29 -11.20
N ALA A 8 5.39 2.85 -11.32
CA ALA A 8 6.16 2.84 -12.56
C ALA A 8 6.82 1.48 -12.87
N THR A 9 7.02 0.64 -11.85
CA THR A 9 7.71 -0.65 -11.98
C THR A 9 6.81 -1.85 -11.78
N ILE A 10 5.61 -1.69 -11.22
CA ILE A 10 4.68 -2.78 -10.89
C ILE A 10 4.31 -3.66 -12.09
N ALA A 11 4.18 -3.06 -13.29
CA ALA A 11 3.89 -3.79 -14.52
C ALA A 11 5.05 -4.68 -15.03
N LYS A 12 6.24 -4.57 -14.42
CA LYS A 12 7.45 -5.33 -14.79
C LYS A 12 7.77 -6.45 -13.79
N LEU A 13 6.90 -6.69 -12.81
CA LEU A 13 7.10 -7.74 -11.82
C LEU A 13 6.98 -9.14 -12.46
N PRO A 14 7.63 -10.17 -11.88
CA PRO A 14 7.38 -11.56 -12.28
C PRO A 14 5.89 -11.92 -12.19
N ALA A 15 5.43 -12.80 -13.08
CA ALA A 15 4.01 -13.13 -13.21
C ALA A 15 3.42 -13.79 -11.96
N GLU A 16 4.26 -14.43 -11.14
CA GLU A 16 3.88 -15.06 -9.87
C GLU A 16 3.60 -14.06 -8.74
N VAL A 17 4.02 -12.80 -8.87
CA VAL A 17 3.78 -11.77 -7.84
C VAL A 17 2.37 -11.24 -7.99
N LEU A 18 1.55 -11.42 -6.95
CA LEU A 18 0.22 -10.84 -6.89
C LEU A 18 0.33 -9.31 -6.79
N VAL A 19 -0.46 -8.62 -7.60
CA VAL A 19 -0.56 -7.15 -7.62
C VAL A 19 -1.99 -6.73 -7.30
N PRO A 20 -2.21 -5.49 -6.80
CA PRO A 20 -3.54 -4.96 -6.56
C PRO A 20 -4.43 -5.11 -7.81
N ARG A 21 -5.62 -5.71 -7.62
CA ARG A 21 -6.59 -6.00 -8.69
C ARG A 21 -7.60 -4.86 -8.94
N TYR A 22 -7.32 -3.69 -8.40
CA TYR A 22 -8.16 -2.49 -8.48
C TYR A 22 -7.35 -1.29 -8.96
N ALA A 23 -8.05 -0.30 -9.53
CA ALA A 23 -7.42 0.94 -9.96
C ALA A 23 -7.01 1.75 -8.72
N ARG A 24 -5.72 1.76 -8.36
CA ARG A 24 -5.24 2.43 -7.14
C ARG A 24 -5.58 3.93 -7.08
N ASN A 25 -5.72 4.58 -8.23
CA ASN A 25 -6.11 5.99 -8.33
C ASN A 25 -7.61 6.26 -8.09
N SER A 26 -8.46 5.22 -8.04
CA SER A 26 -9.88 5.36 -7.69
C SER A 26 -10.15 5.16 -6.19
N VAL A 27 -9.13 4.77 -5.41
CA VAL A 27 -9.25 4.59 -3.96
C VAL A 27 -9.22 5.95 -3.27
N THR A 28 -10.21 6.20 -2.42
CA THR A 28 -10.28 7.40 -1.58
C THR A 28 -9.98 7.04 -0.12
N PRO A 29 -9.34 7.96 0.64
CA PRO A 29 -9.12 7.75 2.07
C PRO A 29 -10.42 7.59 2.86
N GLY A 30 -10.48 6.56 3.70
CA GLY A 30 -11.53 6.37 4.72
C GLY A 30 -11.00 5.94 6.09
N ILE A 31 -9.72 5.58 6.19
CA ILE A 31 -9.06 5.15 7.42
C ILE A 31 -7.81 5.99 7.65
N VAL A 32 -7.64 6.50 8.87
CA VAL A 32 -6.35 7.01 9.36
C VAL A 32 -5.76 5.97 10.31
N HIS A 33 -4.54 5.51 10.02
CA HIS A 33 -3.84 4.55 10.87
C HIS A 33 -2.64 5.19 11.57
N LEU A 34 -2.64 5.18 12.91
CA LEU A 34 -1.58 5.74 13.73
C LEU A 34 -0.55 4.66 14.09
N GLY A 35 0.63 4.72 13.47
CA GLY A 35 1.71 3.76 13.69
C GLY A 35 1.77 2.67 12.60
N VAL A 36 2.47 2.97 11.50
CA VAL A 36 2.61 2.06 10.34
C VAL A 36 3.65 0.96 10.61
N GLY A 37 3.32 0.05 11.54
CA GLY A 37 4.16 -1.08 11.92
C GLY A 37 4.07 -2.28 10.98
N ALA A 38 4.89 -3.30 11.22
CA ALA A 38 4.84 -4.57 10.48
C ALA A 38 3.48 -5.26 10.63
N PHE A 39 2.92 -5.28 11.85
CA PHE A 39 1.60 -5.86 12.11
C PHE A 39 0.50 -5.16 11.31
N HIS A 40 0.54 -3.83 11.24
CA HIS A 40 -0.45 -3.07 10.47
C HIS A 40 -0.50 -3.51 9.01
N ARG A 41 0.68 -3.54 8.39
CA ARG A 41 0.86 -3.91 6.98
C ARG A 41 0.48 -5.37 6.71
N ALA A 42 0.86 -6.28 7.60
CA ALA A 42 0.59 -7.70 7.43
C ALA A 42 -0.86 -8.11 7.79
N HIS A 43 -1.62 -7.27 8.50
CA HIS A 43 -2.96 -7.62 8.98
C HIS A 43 -4.05 -6.65 8.50
N GLN A 44 -4.18 -5.46 9.07
CA GLN A 44 -5.30 -4.57 8.71
C GLN A 44 -5.23 -4.12 7.26
N ALA A 45 -4.04 -3.74 6.78
CA ALA A 45 -3.87 -3.31 5.39
C ALA A 45 -4.11 -4.45 4.40
N ALA A 46 -3.78 -5.70 4.74
CA ALA A 46 -4.04 -6.87 3.90
C ALA A 46 -5.55 -7.13 3.72
N TYR A 47 -6.35 -7.01 4.77
CA TYR A 47 -7.80 -7.14 4.65
C TYR A 47 -8.44 -5.97 3.90
N VAL A 48 -7.96 -4.74 4.11
CA VAL A 48 -8.41 -3.58 3.32
C VAL A 48 -8.09 -3.77 1.84
N ASP A 49 -6.89 -4.25 1.50
CA ASP A 49 -6.51 -4.55 0.11
C ASP A 49 -7.46 -5.57 -0.54
N ALA A 50 -7.83 -6.63 0.19
CA ALA A 50 -8.83 -7.60 -0.26
C ALA A 50 -10.21 -6.95 -0.50
N CYS A 51 -10.70 -6.11 0.43
CA CYS A 51 -11.96 -5.39 0.25
C CYS A 51 -11.93 -4.44 -0.96
N LEU A 52 -10.80 -3.76 -1.19
CA LEU A 52 -10.63 -2.90 -2.37
C LEU A 52 -10.65 -3.73 -3.67
N ALA A 53 -10.08 -4.95 -3.64
CA ALA A 53 -10.15 -5.88 -4.77
C ALA A 53 -11.57 -6.41 -5.03
N ASP A 54 -12.44 -6.41 -4.02
CA ASP A 54 -13.86 -6.80 -4.10
C ASP A 54 -14.79 -5.63 -4.49
N GLY A 55 -14.23 -4.44 -4.75
CA GLY A 55 -14.96 -3.31 -5.33
C GLY A 55 -15.21 -2.13 -4.38
N GLU A 56 -14.76 -2.23 -3.12
CA GLU A 56 -14.74 -1.05 -2.24
C GLU A 56 -13.75 -0.02 -2.75
N SER A 57 -14.07 1.26 -2.63
CA SER A 57 -13.15 2.34 -2.99
C SER A 57 -12.93 3.34 -1.86
N GLY A 58 -13.82 3.38 -0.87
CA GLY A 58 -13.81 4.35 0.22
C GLY A 58 -12.95 3.97 1.43
N TRP A 59 -12.23 2.86 1.37
CA TRP A 59 -11.51 2.29 2.53
C TRP A 59 -10.00 2.53 2.49
N GLY A 60 -9.53 3.47 1.66
CA GLY A 60 -8.10 3.80 1.57
C GLY A 60 -7.50 4.20 2.92
N ILE A 61 -6.25 3.77 3.15
CA ILE A 61 -5.53 4.03 4.41
C ILE A 61 -4.55 5.18 4.24
N VAL A 62 -4.65 6.18 5.13
CA VAL A 62 -3.61 7.18 5.36
C VAL A 62 -2.79 6.75 6.58
N GLY A 63 -1.55 6.35 6.35
CA GLY A 63 -0.61 5.97 7.40
C GLY A 63 0.07 7.20 8.03
N VAL A 64 0.06 7.28 9.35
CA VAL A 64 0.68 8.36 10.11
C VAL A 64 1.73 7.78 11.05
N SER A 65 2.97 8.27 10.94
CA SER A 65 4.06 7.92 11.87
C SER A 65 4.31 9.07 12.84
N LEU A 66 4.04 8.85 14.13
CA LEU A 66 4.14 9.88 15.15
C LEU A 66 5.53 9.98 15.80
N ARG A 67 6.34 8.91 15.74
CA ARG A 67 7.63 8.81 16.45
C ARG A 67 8.85 8.98 15.55
N SER A 68 8.83 8.42 14.35
CA SER A 68 9.92 8.48 13.37
C SER A 68 9.36 8.51 11.96
N PRO A 69 9.97 9.25 11.01
CA PRO A 69 9.57 9.25 9.61
C PRO A 69 10.03 8.00 8.84
N ASP A 70 10.90 7.15 9.39
CA ASP A 70 11.59 6.08 8.63
C ASP A 70 10.66 5.21 7.77
N THR A 71 9.52 4.77 8.33
CA THR A 71 8.55 3.97 7.55
C THR A 71 7.91 4.79 6.42
N ARG A 72 7.58 6.07 6.67
CA ARG A 72 7.07 6.96 5.63
C ARG A 72 8.10 7.09 4.53
N ASP A 73 9.35 7.39 4.90
CA ASP A 73 10.44 7.64 3.96
C ASP A 73 10.83 6.38 3.16
N ALA A 74 10.61 5.19 3.73
CA ALA A 74 10.76 3.93 3.03
C ALA A 74 9.64 3.66 2.00
N LEU A 75 8.38 4.03 2.32
CA LEU A 75 7.19 3.77 1.51
C LEU A 75 6.90 4.84 0.46
N GLU A 76 7.23 6.10 0.73
CA GLU A 76 7.01 7.23 -0.18
C GLU A 76 7.58 7.01 -1.58
N PRO A 77 8.87 6.64 -1.77
CA PRO A 77 9.42 6.40 -3.10
C PRO A 77 8.83 5.17 -3.80
N GLN A 78 7.93 4.43 -3.13
CA GLN A 78 7.23 3.25 -3.64
C GLN A 78 5.75 3.52 -3.91
N ASP A 79 5.31 4.78 -3.89
CA ASP A 79 3.91 5.17 -4.01
C ASP A 79 3.00 4.46 -2.99
N GLY A 80 3.53 4.15 -1.80
CA GLY A 80 2.84 3.40 -0.76
C GLY A 80 2.75 1.87 -0.96
N LEU A 81 3.35 1.33 -2.02
CA LEU A 81 3.44 -0.14 -2.23
C LEU A 81 4.52 -0.77 -1.34
N TYR A 82 4.33 -2.03 -0.95
CA TYR A 82 5.29 -2.84 -0.21
C TYR A 82 5.03 -4.33 -0.44
N THR A 83 5.95 -5.17 0.03
CA THR A 83 5.89 -6.64 0.06
C THR A 83 6.29 -7.14 1.43
#